data_AF-A0A919P5A5-F1
#
_entry.id   AF-A0A919P5A5-F1
#
_cell.length_a   1.000
_cell.length_b   1.000
_cell.length_c   1.000
_cell.angle_alpha   90.00
_cell.angle_beta   90.00
_cell.angle_gamma   90.00
#
_symmetry.space_group_name_H-M   'P 1'
#
loop_
_entity.id
_entity.type
_entity.pdbx_description
1 polymer ?
#
loop_
_entity_poly.entity_id
_entity_poly.type
_entity_poly.pdbx_seq_one_letter_code
_entity_poly.pdbx_strand_id
1 'polypeptide(L)'
;MCVRVLGFSETTLPDDAPRHAVRFPVVLARVDPGLVRVSSGEVVLGYLSPSWSRTVDFDLWECEQLGVAAVARGVLSGPPGQRDMHVMLAWRRPRR
;
A
#
# COMPACT_ATOMS: atom_id res chain seq x y z
N MET A 1 -9.50 -1.57 6.97
CA MET A 1 -9.92 -0.21 6.53
C MET A 1 -9.42 0.05 5.12
N CYS A 2 -10.11 0.86 4.30
CA CYS A 2 -9.70 1.20 2.93
C CYS A 2 -9.10 2.62 2.90
N VAL A 3 -7.91 2.78 2.33
CA VAL A 3 -7.14 4.05 2.35
C VAL A 3 -6.66 4.39 0.94
N ARG A 4 -6.90 5.61 0.48
CA ARG A 4 -6.44 6.06 -0.85
C ARG A 4 -4.92 6.20 -0.89
N VAL A 5 -4.33 5.73 -1.98
CA VAL A 5 -2.91 5.90 -2.29
C VAL A 5 -2.74 7.20 -3.07
N LEU A 6 -1.90 8.09 -2.56
CA LEU A 6 -1.55 9.35 -3.19
C LEU A 6 -0.42 9.16 -4.19
N GLY A 7 -0.46 9.92 -5.29
CA GLY A 7 0.55 9.85 -6.35
C GLY A 7 0.47 8.60 -7.23
N PHE A 8 -0.60 7.80 -7.10
CA PHE A 8 -0.83 6.65 -7.97
C PHE A 8 -1.12 7.08 -9.40
N SER A 9 -0.52 6.38 -10.35
CA SER A 9 -0.85 6.45 -11.78
C SER A 9 -0.98 5.04 -12.34
N GLU A 10 -2.00 4.79 -13.16
CA GLU A 10 -2.19 3.47 -13.79
C GLU A 10 -1.01 3.11 -14.71
N THR A 11 -0.28 4.10 -15.23
CA THR A 11 0.92 3.88 -16.04
C THR A 11 2.11 3.35 -15.27
N THR A 12 2.12 3.45 -13.93
CA THR A 12 3.20 2.87 -13.12
C THR A 12 2.95 1.42 -12.76
N LEU A 13 1.76 0.87 -13.05
CA LEU A 13 1.54 -0.55 -12.82
C LEU A 13 2.42 -1.40 -13.76
N PRO A 14 3.06 -2.46 -13.25
CA PRO A 14 3.70 -3.47 -14.08
C PRO A 14 2.74 -3.99 -15.17
N ASP A 15 3.26 -4.38 -16.33
CA ASP A 15 2.42 -4.92 -17.42
C ASP A 15 1.72 -6.23 -17.05
N ASP A 16 2.31 -7.01 -16.14
CA ASP A 16 1.76 -8.22 -15.54
C ASP A 16 0.86 -7.93 -14.33
N ALA A 17 0.80 -6.67 -13.86
CA ALA A 17 -0.10 -6.30 -12.79
C ALA A 17 -1.53 -6.53 -13.28
N PRO A 18 -2.37 -7.18 -12.46
CA PRO A 18 -3.66 -7.61 -12.93
C PRO A 18 -4.57 -6.39 -13.14
N ARG A 19 -4.61 -5.91 -14.39
CA ARG A 19 -5.46 -4.79 -14.85
C ARG A 19 -6.96 -5.05 -14.64
N HIS A 20 -7.30 -6.31 -14.36
CA HIS A 20 -8.65 -6.81 -14.06
C HIS A 20 -8.79 -7.35 -12.63
N ALA A 21 -7.71 -7.55 -11.85
CA ALA A 21 -7.89 -8.00 -10.49
C ALA A 21 -8.36 -6.84 -9.64
N VAL A 22 -9.52 -7.06 -9.04
CA VAL A 22 -10.11 -6.18 -8.03
C VAL A 22 -9.17 -6.05 -6.82
N ARG A 23 -8.26 -7.01 -6.59
CA ARG A 23 -7.37 -7.05 -5.43
C ARG A 23 -6.01 -7.67 -5.77
N PHE A 24 -4.91 -7.06 -5.34
CA PHE A 24 -3.54 -7.59 -5.49
C PHE A 24 -2.69 -7.26 -4.25
N PRO A 25 -1.62 -8.03 -3.96
CA PRO A 25 -0.77 -7.77 -2.80
C PRO A 25 0.06 -6.50 -3.02
N VAL A 26 0.22 -5.71 -1.96
CA VAL A 26 1.11 -4.55 -1.93
C VAL A 26 1.89 -4.54 -0.63
N VAL A 27 3.10 -4.01 -0.66
CA VAL A 27 3.94 -3.82 0.52
C VAL A 27 3.84 -2.37 0.98
N LEU A 28 3.64 -2.19 2.28
CA LEU A 28 3.79 -0.91 2.94
C LEU A 28 5.17 -0.85 3.59
N ALA A 29 5.90 0.24 3.39
CA ALA A 29 7.21 0.41 4.02
C ALA A 29 7.39 1.85 4.48
N ARG A 30 8.00 2.04 5.66
CA ARG A 30 8.45 3.35 6.11
C ARG A 30 9.68 3.74 5.29
N VAL A 31 9.74 4.99 4.83
CA VAL A 31 10.86 5.49 4.01
C VAL A 31 11.48 6.73 4.61
N ASP A 32 10.73 7.84 4.64
CA ASP A 32 11.09 9.10 5.28
C ASP A 32 10.31 9.26 6.60
N PRO A 33 10.72 10.17 7.50
CA PRO A 33 10.00 10.39 8.75
C PRO A 33 8.51 10.70 8.51
N GLY A 34 7.65 9.74 8.85
CA GLY A 34 6.20 9.87 8.73
C GLY A 34 5.62 9.67 7.32
N LEU A 35 6.37 9.08 6.39
CA LEU A 35 5.87 8.72 5.06
C LEU A 35 5.89 7.20 4.85
N VAL A 36 4.75 6.65 4.42
CA VAL A 36 4.60 5.24 4.09
C VAL A 36 4.47 5.09 2.58
N ARG A 37 5.43 4.37 2.01
CA ARG A 37 5.47 3.96 0.60
C ARG A 37 4.58 2.74 0.39
N VAL A 38 3.86 2.72 -0.73
CA VAL A 38 3.11 1.57 -1.23
C VAL A 38 3.82 1.04 -2.47
N SER A 39 4.20 -0.24 -2.47
CA SER A 39 4.86 -0.88 -3.61
C SER A 39 4.27 -2.23 -3.98
N SER A 40 4.49 -2.64 -5.23
CA SER A 40 4.26 -4.01 -5.70
C SER A 40 5.56 -4.52 -6.30
N GLY A 41 6.22 -5.45 -5.60
CA GLY A 41 7.62 -5.77 -5.88
C GLY A 41 8.50 -4.53 -5.76
N GLU A 42 9.33 -4.30 -6.77
CA GLU A 42 10.23 -3.13 -6.86
C GLU A 42 9.53 -1.83 -7.30
N VAL A 43 8.27 -1.92 -7.76
CA VAL A 43 7.56 -0.78 -8.32
C VAL A 43 6.86 0.02 -7.23
N VAL A 44 7.17 1.31 -7.15
CA VAL A 44 6.50 2.25 -6.27
C VAL A 44 5.18 2.69 -6.90
N LEU A 45 4.08 2.39 -6.21
CA LEU A 45 2.73 2.72 -6.65
C LEU A 45 2.24 4.05 -6.07
N GLY A 46 2.86 4.53 -4.99
CA GLY A 46 2.56 5.82 -4.39
C GLY A 46 2.77 5.78 -2.88
N TYR A 47 2.05 6.64 -2.16
CA TYR A 47 2.23 6.85 -0.73
C TYR A 47 0.90 6.96 0.01
N LEU A 48 0.89 6.63 1.30
CA LEU A 48 -0.26 6.96 2.14
C LEU A 48 -0.25 8.45 2.49
N SER A 49 -1.43 9.01 2.76
CA SER A 49 -1.52 10.37 3.28
C SER A 49 -0.79 10.49 4.63
N PRO A 50 -0.31 11.69 5.01
CA PRO A 50 0.41 11.87 6.27
C PRO A 50 -0.37 11.40 7.52
N SER A 51 -1.69 11.59 7.52
CA SER A 51 -2.58 11.11 8.58
C SER A 51 -2.58 9.57 8.68
N TRP A 52 -2.61 8.88 7.55
CA TRP A 52 -2.59 7.42 7.50
C TRP A 52 -1.22 6.86 7.80
N SER A 53 -0.16 7.46 7.26
CA SER A 53 1.23 7.11 7.58
C SER A 53 1.48 7.13 9.08
N ARG A 54 1.05 8.19 9.78
CA ARG A 54 1.14 8.28 11.25
C ARG A 54 0.32 7.20 11.97
N THR A 55 -0.85 6.87 11.42
CA THR A 55 -1.76 5.88 12.02
C THR A 55 -1.17 4.47 12.00
N VAL A 56 -0.45 4.11 10.93
CA VAL A 56 0.13 2.77 10.76
C VAL A 56 1.61 2.69 11.14
N ASP A 57 2.25 3.81 11.50
CA ASP A 57 3.69 3.90 11.73
C ASP A 57 4.20 2.87 12.74
N PHE A 58 3.50 2.73 13.88
CA PHE A 58 3.88 1.78 14.92
C PHE A 58 3.75 0.32 14.45
N ASP A 59 2.66 -0.02 13.76
CA ASP A 59 2.44 -1.38 13.26
C ASP A 59 3.52 -1.76 12.22
N LEU A 60 3.93 -0.80 11.38
CA LEU A 60 5.01 -1.00 10.40
C LEU A 60 6.38 -1.11 11.09
N TRP A 61 6.64 -0.28 12.10
CA TRP A 61 7.83 -0.40 12.92
C TRP A 61 7.94 -1.80 13.55
N GLU A 62 6.86 -2.32 14.14
CA GLU A 62 6.85 -3.69 14.69
C GLU A 62 7.16 -4.74 13.62
N CYS A 63 6.60 -4.61 12.41
CA CYS A 63 6.90 -5.53 11.30
C CYS A 63 8.39 -5.49 10.90
N GLU A 64 8.97 -4.29 10.83
CA GLU A 64 10.40 -4.11 10.53
C GLU A 64 11.29 -4.75 11.60
N GLN A 65 10.97 -4.55 12.89
CA GLN A 65 11.71 -5.17 13.99
C GLN A 65 11.63 -6.70 13.97
N LEU A 66 10.54 -7.26 13.46
CA LEU A 66 10.35 -8.70 13.29
C LEU A 66 10.92 -9.23 11.96
N GLY A 67 11.47 -8.37 11.11
CA GLY A 67 11.98 -8.74 9.79
C GLY A 67 10.90 -9.25 8.82
N VAL A 68 9.63 -8.90 9.04
CA VAL A 68 8.51 -9.34 8.21
C VAL A 68 8.03 -8.22 7.29
N ALA A 69 7.82 -8.58 6.02
CA ALA A 69 7.27 -7.65 5.06
C ALA A 69 5.80 -7.34 5.36
N ALA A 70 5.51 -6.06 5.24
CA ALA A 70 4.31 -5.49 5.76
C ALA A 70 3.24 -5.48 4.62
N VAL A 71 2.58 -6.62 4.40
CA VAL A 71 1.73 -6.87 3.23
C VAL A 71 0.26 -6.48 3.45
N ALA A 72 -0.26 -5.63 2.56
CA ALA A 72 -1.66 -5.24 2.47
C ALA A 72 -2.28 -5.65 1.12
N ARG A 73 -3.58 -5.36 0.92
CA ARG A 73 -4.26 -5.60 -0.36
C ARG A 73 -4.54 -4.30 -1.08
N GLY A 74 -3.95 -4.09 -2.24
CA GLY A 74 -4.29 -3.02 -3.17
C GLY A 74 -5.61 -3.30 -3.89
N VAL A 75 -6.37 -2.25 -4.18
CA VAL A 75 -7.66 -2.27 -4.90
C VAL A 75 -7.67 -1.09 -5.87
N LEU A 76 -8.07 -1.34 -7.11
CA LEU A 76 -8.32 -0.29 -8.08
C LEU A 76 -9.82 0.02 -8.16
N SER A 77 -10.16 1.30 -8.26
CA SER A 77 -11.53 1.78 -8.38
C SER A 77 -11.63 2.83 -9.49
N GLY A 78 -12.71 2.77 -10.27
CA GLY A 78 -12.93 3.68 -11.40
C GLY A 78 -12.69 3.02 -12.77
N PRO A 79 -13.03 3.72 -13.86
CA PRO A 79 -12.83 3.21 -15.21
C PRO A 79 -11.35 3.19 -15.60
N PRO A 80 -10.92 2.29 -16.49
CA PRO A 80 -9.56 2.30 -17.04
C PRO A 80 -9.16 3.70 -17.55
N GLY A 81 -7.93 4.13 -17.25
CA GLY A 81 -7.38 5.45 -17.56
C GLY A 81 -7.68 6.53 -16.51
N GLN A 82 -8.56 6.28 -15.54
CA GLN A 82 -8.91 7.21 -14.46
C GLN A 82 -8.98 6.50 -13.10
N ARG A 83 -8.26 5.40 -12.94
CA ARG A 83 -8.36 4.58 -11.73
C ARG A 83 -7.67 5.25 -10.56
N ASP A 84 -8.37 5.24 -9.43
CA ASP A 84 -7.77 5.46 -8.13
C ASP A 84 -7.31 4.14 -7.54
N MET A 85 -6.22 4.19 -6.78
CA MET A 85 -5.75 3.07 -6.00
C MET A 85 -6.06 3.27 -4.51
N HIS A 86 -6.50 2.19 -3.88
CA HIS A 86 -6.71 2.09 -2.46
C HIS A 86 -5.98 0.90 -1.88
N VAL A 87 -5.56 0.97 -0.62
CA VAL A 87 -5.07 -0.17 0.14
C VAL A 87 -6.04 -0.54 1.24
N MET A 88 -6.35 -1.83 1.34
CA MET A 88 -7.05 -2.40 2.46
C MET A 88 -6.03 -2.77 3.53
N LEU A 89 -5.97 -1.94 4.57
CA LEU A 89 -5.28 -2.23 5.81
C LEU A 89 -6.07 -3.31 6.54
N ALA A 90 -5.67 -4.57 6.33
CA ALA A 90 -6.30 -5.76 6.90
C ALA A 90 -5.27 -6.57 7.68
N TRP A 91 -4.59 -5.92 8.62
CA TRP A 91 -3.54 -6.53 9.41
C TRP A 91 -4.20 -7.17 10.61
N ARG A 92 -4.04 -8.49 10.75
CA ARG A 92 -4.21 -9.12 12.06
C ARG A 92 -3.07 -8.57 12.91
N ARG A 93 -3.36 -7.71 13.88
CA ARG A 93 -2.38 -7.36 14.91
C ARG A 93 -1.77 -8.67 15.41
N PRO A 94 -0.44 -8.80 15.48
CA PRO A 94 0.17 -9.86 16.26
C PRO A 94 -0.47 -9.75 17.66
N ARG A 95 -1.14 -10.82 18.12
CA ARG A 95 -1.58 -10.85 19.52
C ARG A 95 -0.29 -10.81 20.35
N ARG A 96 -0.10 -9.73 21.10
CA ARG A 96 0.86 -9.70 22.21
C ARG A 96 0.55 -10.82 23.19
#